data_AF-A0A7W0T8N5-F1
#
_entry.id   AF-A0A7W0T8N5-F1
#
_cell.length_a   1.000
_cell.length_b   1.000
_cell.length_c   1.000
_cell.angle_alpha   90.00
_cell.angle_beta   90.00
_cell.angle_gamma   90.00
#
_symmetry.space_group_name_H-M   'P 1'
#
loop_
_entity.id
_entity.type
_entity.pdbx_description
1 polymer ?
#
loop_
_entity_poly.entity_id
_entity_poly.type
_entity_poly.pdbx_seq_one_letter_code
_entity_poly.pdbx_strand_id
1 'polypeptide(L)'
;MLRFVARRLLLLVPILLGVSILLFLWIRALPGGPAESLLGERATPEAVEQIERIYGLDQPIYIQYVKYLEKLVTGDLGTSIASRRPVTEEIGRRFPATIELAIAAMIFAVAFGVPLGFFAAKRYGSAADHGSLVASLIGISIPVFFLAILL
;
A
#
# COMPACT_ATOMS: atom_id res chain seq x y z
N MET A 1 13.46 25.63 -1.97
CA MET A 1 12.32 24.76 -1.57
C MET A 1 11.44 24.36 -2.76
N LEU A 2 10.94 25.29 -3.58
CA LEU A 2 10.07 24.96 -4.73
C LEU A 2 10.69 23.94 -5.71
N ARG A 3 11.95 24.14 -6.12
CA ARG A 3 12.69 23.20 -7.00
C ARG A 3 12.84 21.79 -6.40
N PHE A 4 12.97 21.70 -5.07
CA PHE A 4 13.06 20.43 -4.36
C PHE A 4 11.70 19.71 -4.33
N VAL A 5 10.62 20.44 -4.01
CA VAL A 5 9.25 19.92 -4.04
C VAL A 5 8.87 19.45 -5.44
N ALA A 6 9.12 20.27 -6.47
CA ALA A 6 8.86 19.91 -7.86
C ALA A 6 9.62 18.65 -8.29
N ARG A 7 10.92 18.55 -7.94
CA ARG A 7 11.71 17.34 -8.20
C ARG A 7 11.12 16.10 -7.53
N ARG A 8 10.66 16.20 -6.28
CA ARG A 8 9.99 15.09 -5.58
C ARG A 8 8.68 14.70 -6.24
N LEU A 9 7.84 15.68 -6.60
CA LEU A 9 6.57 15.42 -7.29
C LEU A 9 6.80 14.74 -8.65
N LEU A 10 7.81 15.16 -9.40
CA LEU A 10 8.19 14.50 -10.66
C LEU A 10 8.69 13.07 -10.44
N LEU A 11 9.44 12.80 -9.37
CA LEU A 11 9.87 11.45 -9.01
C LEU A 11 8.72 10.54 -8.55
N LEU A 12 7.60 11.10 -8.06
CA LEU A 12 6.42 10.29 -7.73
C LEU A 12 5.81 9.65 -8.98
N VAL A 13 5.83 10.33 -10.13
CA VAL A 13 5.21 9.83 -11.36
C VAL A 13 5.78 8.46 -11.79
N PRO A 14 7.10 8.27 -11.98
CA PRO A 14 7.65 6.97 -12.36
C PRO A 14 7.47 5.92 -11.25
N ILE A 15 7.46 6.32 -9.98
CA ILE A 15 7.22 5.39 -8.86
C ILE A 15 5.78 4.87 -8.92
N LEU A 16 4.80 5.77 -9.04
CA LEU A 16 3.38 5.41 -9.13
C LEU A 16 3.10 4.57 -10.38
N LEU A 17 3.71 4.91 -11.51
CA LEU A 17 3.64 4.10 -12.72
C LEU A 17 4.21 2.70 -12.47
N GLY A 18 5.42 2.59 -11.91
CA GLY A 18 6.04 1.30 -11.60
C GLY A 18 5.18 0.45 -10.68
N VAL A 19 4.68 1.02 -9.59
CA VAL A 19 3.79 0.32 -8.65
C VAL A 19 2.48 -0.08 -9.33
N SER A 20 1.87 0.79 -10.15
CA SER A 20 0.64 0.48 -10.87
C SER A 20 0.81 -0.68 -11.86
N ILE A 21 1.94 -0.74 -12.57
CA ILE A 21 2.27 -1.85 -13.47
C ILE A 21 2.42 -3.14 -12.66
N LEU A 22 3.18 -3.11 -11.57
CA LEU A 22 3.38 -4.28 -10.71
C LEU A 22 2.07 -4.81 -10.16
N LEU A 23 1.20 -3.94 -9.63
CA LEU A 23 -0.11 -4.33 -9.11
C LEU A 23 -1.03 -4.87 -10.21
N PHE A 24 -1.05 -4.21 -11.38
CA PHE A 24 -1.84 -4.65 -12.52
C PHE A 24 -1.43 -6.05 -13.01
N LEU A 25 -0.12 -6.26 -13.17
CA LEU A 25 0.42 -7.56 -13.56
C LEU A 25 0.20 -8.62 -12.48
N TRP A 26 0.33 -8.25 -11.20
CA TRP A 26 0.10 -9.18 -10.10
C TRP A 26 -1.35 -9.68 -10.06
N ILE A 27 -2.33 -8.78 -10.20
CA ILE A 27 -3.75 -9.16 -10.27
C ILE A 27 -4.00 -10.07 -11.49
N ARG A 28 -3.38 -9.75 -12.63
CA ARG A 28 -3.51 -10.57 -13.85
C ARG A 28 -2.82 -11.94 -13.75
N ALA A 29 -1.81 -12.05 -12.89
CA ALA A 29 -1.08 -13.28 -12.62
C ALA A 29 -1.71 -14.14 -11.51
N LEU A 30 -2.89 -13.75 -10.98
CA LEU A 30 -3.64 -14.60 -10.06
C LEU A 30 -3.96 -15.95 -10.74
N PRO A 31 -3.88 -17.09 -10.01
CA PRO A 31 -4.28 -18.39 -10.54
C PRO A 31 -5.72 -18.35 -11.05
N GLY A 32 -5.96 -18.81 -12.29
CA GLY A 32 -7.27 -18.70 -12.95
C GLY A 32 -7.59 -17.32 -13.54
N GLY A 33 -6.75 -16.32 -13.31
CA GLY A 33 -6.91 -14.96 -13.82
C GLY A 33 -7.90 -14.09 -13.02
N PRO A 34 -8.07 -12.82 -13.42
CA PRO A 34 -8.91 -11.87 -12.68
C PRO A 34 -10.40 -12.24 -12.64
N ALA A 35 -10.92 -12.87 -13.71
CA ALA A 35 -12.34 -13.22 -13.80
C ALA A 35 -12.69 -14.40 -12.88
N GLU A 36 -11.90 -15.47 -12.90
CA GLU A 36 -12.11 -16.61 -12.00
C GLU A 36 -11.88 -16.23 -10.53
N SER A 37 -10.85 -15.44 -10.24
CA SER A 37 -10.61 -14.97 -8.86
C SER A 37 -11.72 -14.07 -8.32
N LEU A 38 -12.41 -13.33 -9.19
CA LEU A 38 -13.58 -12.52 -8.83
C LEU A 38 -14.84 -13.36 -8.58
N LEU A 39 -15.04 -14.44 -9.35
CA LEU A 39 -16.19 -15.34 -9.23
C LEU A 39 -16.02 -16.38 -8.12
N GLY A 40 -14.77 -16.73 -7.79
CA GLY A 40 -14.44 -17.75 -6.79
C GLY A 40 -15.08 -19.09 -7.11
N GLU A 41 -15.72 -19.72 -6.13
CA GLU A 41 -16.39 -21.02 -6.28
C GLU A 41 -17.55 -21.01 -7.28
N ARG A 42 -18.00 -19.84 -7.75
CA ARG A 42 -19.09 -19.69 -8.73
C ARG A 42 -18.57 -19.50 -10.16
N ALA A 43 -17.29 -19.73 -10.41
CA ALA A 43 -16.67 -19.59 -11.72
C ALA A 43 -17.13 -20.72 -12.67
N THR A 44 -18.34 -20.61 -13.23
CA THR A 44 -18.73 -21.42 -14.39
C THR A 44 -18.08 -20.84 -15.66
N PRO A 45 -17.77 -21.65 -16.69
CA PRO A 45 -17.17 -21.15 -17.91
C PRO A 45 -17.93 -19.98 -18.55
N GLU A 46 -19.27 -20.03 -18.50
CA GLU A 46 -20.13 -18.99 -19.06
C GLU A 46 -20.08 -17.69 -18.23
N ALA A 47 -20.01 -17.81 -16.90
CA ALA A 47 -19.89 -16.66 -16.01
C ALA A 47 -18.52 -15.99 -16.15
N VAL A 48 -17.46 -16.77 -16.31
CA VAL A 48 -16.09 -16.27 -16.55
C VAL A 48 -16.04 -15.48 -17.85
N GLU A 49 -16.52 -16.05 -18.96
CA GLU A 49 -16.52 -15.37 -20.26
C GLU A 49 -17.34 -14.07 -20.22
N GLN A 50 -18.48 -14.07 -19.52
CA GLN A 50 -19.29 -12.88 -19.35
C GLN A 50 -18.55 -11.77 -18.57
N ILE A 51 -17.86 -12.13 -17.48
CA ILE A 51 -17.05 -11.20 -16.68
C ILE A 51 -15.87 -10.69 -17.49
N GLU A 52 -15.18 -11.54 -18.26
CA GLU A 52 -14.09 -11.12 -19.11
C GLU A 52 -14.52 -10.06 -20.11
N ARG A 53 -15.67 -10.23 -20.77
CA ARG A 53 -16.22 -9.24 -21.69
C ARG A 53 -16.65 -7.94 -20.99
N ILE A 54 -17.28 -8.02 -19.81
CA ILE A 54 -17.73 -6.84 -19.05
C ILE A 54 -16.54 -5.98 -18.62
N TYR A 55 -15.47 -6.61 -18.14
CA TYR A 55 -14.28 -5.91 -17.66
C TYR A 55 -13.23 -5.67 -18.76
N GLY A 56 -13.46 -6.15 -19.98
CA GLY A 56 -12.54 -6.01 -21.12
C GLY A 56 -11.25 -6.82 -20.95
N LEU A 57 -11.29 -7.92 -20.18
CA LEU A 57 -10.16 -8.81 -19.93
C LEU A 57 -9.76 -9.64 -21.15
N ASP A 58 -10.66 -9.71 -22.15
CA ASP A 58 -10.48 -10.31 -23.47
C ASP A 58 -9.58 -9.47 -24.41
N GLN A 59 -9.33 -8.21 -24.07
CA GLN A 59 -8.52 -7.30 -24.89
C GLN A 59 -7.01 -7.52 -24.69
N PRO A 60 -6.16 -7.05 -25.62
CA PRO A 60 -4.71 -7.01 -25.40
C PRO A 60 -4.32 -6.28 -24.11
N ILE A 61 -3.32 -6.81 -23.40
CA ILE A 61 -2.88 -6.35 -22.06
C ILE A 61 -2.61 -4.84 -22.01
N TYR A 62 -1.96 -4.31 -23.05
CA TYR A 62 -1.63 -2.89 -23.12
C TYR A 62 -2.89 -2.00 -23.20
N ILE A 63 -3.95 -2.45 -23.87
CA ILE A 63 -5.22 -1.73 -23.94
C ILE A 63 -5.89 -1.73 -22.56
N GLN A 64 -5.89 -2.88 -21.88
CA GLN A 64 -6.42 -3.01 -20.52
C GLN A 64 -5.71 -2.05 -19.56
N TYR A 65 -4.37 -2.00 -19.62
CA TYR A 65 -3.58 -1.13 -18.76
C TYR A 65 -3.79 0.36 -19.07
N VAL A 66 -3.88 0.75 -20.34
CA VAL A 66 -4.16 2.15 -20.73
C VAL A 66 -5.54 2.59 -20.24
N LYS A 67 -6.58 1.75 -20.40
CA LYS A 67 -7.92 2.04 -19.86
C LYS A 67 -7.93 2.14 -18.34
N TYR A 68 -7.17 1.30 -17.66
CA TYR A 68 -7.00 1.37 -16.21
C TYR A 68 -6.32 2.69 -15.78
N LEU A 69 -5.26 3.11 -16.47
CA LEU A 69 -4.60 4.39 -16.22
C LEU A 69 -5.51 5.59 -16.48
N GLU A 70 -6.29 5.57 -17.57
CA GLU A 70 -7.25 6.63 -17.90
C GLU A 70 -8.27 6.84 -16.77
N LYS A 71 -8.83 5.74 -16.25
CA LYS A 71 -9.74 5.78 -15.09
C LYS A 71 -9.06 6.31 -13.83
N LEU A 72 -7.84 5.84 -13.54
CA LEU A 72 -7.04 6.32 -12.41
C LEU A 72 -6.80 7.83 -12.45
N VAL A 73 -6.40 8.37 -13.60
CA VAL A 73 -6.08 9.80 -13.76
C VAL A 73 -7.34 10.67 -13.73
N THR A 74 -8.48 10.14 -14.17
CA THR A 74 -9.78 10.82 -14.07
C THR A 74 -10.42 10.72 -12.68
N GLY A 75 -9.80 9.96 -11.77
CA GLY A 75 -10.28 9.77 -10.40
C GLY A 75 -11.36 8.68 -10.25
N ASP A 76 -11.67 7.95 -11.32
CA ASP A 76 -12.51 6.77 -11.27
C ASP A 76 -11.70 5.56 -10.79
N LEU A 77 -11.73 5.30 -9.49
CA LEU A 77 -11.10 4.13 -8.88
C LEU A 77 -11.98 2.87 -8.98
N GLY A 78 -13.17 2.98 -9.56
CA GLY A 78 -14.15 1.90 -9.66
C GLY A 78 -14.75 1.47 -8.33
N THR A 79 -15.26 0.25 -8.32
CA THR A 79 -15.96 -0.38 -7.19
C THR A 79 -15.12 -1.51 -6.62
N SER A 80 -15.01 -1.57 -5.30
CA SER A 80 -14.35 -2.66 -4.60
C SER A 80 -15.08 -3.98 -4.83
N ILE A 81 -14.35 -5.01 -5.24
CA ILE A 81 -14.89 -6.36 -5.45
C ILE A 81 -15.33 -6.98 -4.12
N ALA A 82 -14.58 -6.72 -3.04
CA ALA A 82 -14.83 -7.30 -1.73
C ALA A 82 -16.05 -6.69 -1.03
N SER A 83 -16.19 -5.37 -1.05
CA SER A 83 -17.25 -4.67 -0.31
C SER A 83 -18.39 -4.13 -1.18
N ARG A 84 -18.25 -4.20 -2.51
CA ARG A 84 -19.21 -3.68 -3.50
C ARG A 84 -19.51 -2.18 -3.35
N ARG A 85 -18.58 -1.41 -2.77
CA ARG A 85 -18.67 0.04 -2.61
C ARG A 85 -17.66 0.78 -3.49
N PRO A 86 -17.93 2.04 -3.88
CA PRO A 86 -16.93 2.87 -4.54
C PRO A 86 -15.63 2.91 -3.75
N VAL A 87 -14.49 2.68 -4.43
CA VAL A 87 -13.18 2.65 -3.77
C VAL A 87 -12.84 3.99 -3.12
N THR A 88 -13.29 5.09 -3.72
CA THR A 88 -13.14 6.44 -3.16
C THR A 88 -13.83 6.60 -1.80
N GLU A 89 -15.02 6.01 -1.62
CA GLU A 89 -15.73 6.02 -0.33
C GLU A 89 -14.97 5.19 0.71
N GLU A 90 -14.49 4.00 0.31
CA GLU A 90 -13.70 3.15 1.20
C GLU A 90 -12.43 3.83 1.70
N ILE A 91 -11.69 4.48 0.79
CA ILE A 91 -10.50 5.26 1.13
C ILE A 91 -10.90 6.40 2.06
N GLY A 92 -11.94 7.15 1.73
CA GLY A 92 -12.42 8.28 2.56
C GLY A 92 -12.79 7.86 3.99
N ARG A 93 -13.31 6.65 4.18
CA ARG A 93 -13.65 6.13 5.52
C ARG A 93 -12.44 5.66 6.33
N ARG A 94 -11.41 5.11 5.68
CA ARG A 94 -10.22 4.55 6.36
C ARG A 94 -9.09 5.56 6.51
N PHE A 95 -9.02 6.54 5.62
CA PHE A 95 -7.94 7.53 5.58
C PHE A 95 -7.81 8.36 6.86
N PRO A 96 -8.90 8.83 7.52
CA PRO A 96 -8.79 9.57 8.78
C PRO A 96 -8.14 8.74 9.89
N ALA A 97 -8.53 7.46 10.03
CA ALA A 97 -7.94 6.57 11.02
C ALA A 97 -6.44 6.34 10.76
N THR A 98 -6.02 6.25 9.49
CA THR A 98 -4.59 6.17 9.15
C THR A 98 -3.84 7.44 9.55
N ILE A 99 -4.43 8.62 9.36
CA ILE A 99 -3.84 9.89 9.79
C ILE A 99 -3.72 9.93 11.32
N GLU A 100 -4.78 9.58 12.04
CA GLU A 100 -4.77 9.55 13.51
C GLU A 100 -3.67 8.63 14.04
N LEU A 101 -3.58 7.41 13.51
CA LEU A 101 -2.55 6.45 13.88
C LEU A 101 -1.14 6.96 13.51
N ALA A 102 -0.95 7.54 12.33
CA ALA A 102 0.34 8.07 11.90
C ALA A 102 0.80 9.23 12.78
N ILE A 103 -0.10 10.14 13.14
CA ILE A 103 0.20 11.28 14.02
C ILE A 103 0.53 10.78 15.43
N ALA A 104 -0.30 9.88 15.99
CA ALA A 104 -0.04 9.30 17.30
C ALA A 104 1.32 8.59 17.34
N ALA A 105 1.59 7.73 16.35
CA ALA A 105 2.87 7.04 16.22
C ALA A 105 4.05 8.02 16.10
N MET A 106 3.90 9.11 15.32
CA MET A 106 4.94 10.14 15.18
C MET A 106 5.20 10.85 16.51
N ILE A 107 4.16 11.20 17.27
CA ILE A 107 4.30 11.83 18.58
C ILE A 107 5.06 10.89 19.52
N PHE A 108 4.68 9.61 19.59
CA PHE A 108 5.41 8.61 20.38
C PHE A 108 6.87 8.48 19.92
N ALA A 109 7.12 8.35 18.62
CA ALA A 109 8.46 8.20 18.07
C ALA A 109 9.35 9.41 18.40
N VAL A 110 8.84 10.63 18.30
CA VAL A 110 9.59 11.84 18.65
C VAL A 110 9.79 11.96 20.15
N ALA A 111 8.74 11.74 20.95
CA ALA A 111 8.77 11.90 22.40
C ALA A 111 9.74 10.93 23.09
N PHE A 112 9.87 9.70 22.59
CA PHE A 112 10.75 8.69 23.18
C PHE A 112 12.05 8.49 22.38
N GLY A 113 11.96 8.41 21.05
CA GLY A 113 13.11 8.12 20.19
C GLY A 113 14.16 9.22 20.19
N VAL A 114 13.76 10.49 20.17
CA VAL A 114 14.72 11.61 20.16
C VAL A 114 15.47 11.71 21.50
N PRO A 115 14.83 11.69 22.68
CA PRO A 115 15.56 11.72 23.95
C PRO A 115 16.46 10.49 24.15
N LEU A 116 15.96 9.28 23.86
CA LEU A 116 16.78 8.06 23.98
C LEU A 116 18.00 8.11 23.05
N GLY A 117 17.81 8.53 21.80
CA GLY A 117 18.91 8.72 20.86
C GLY A 117 19.92 9.76 21.33
N PHE A 118 19.46 10.88 21.89
CA PHE A 118 20.33 11.91 22.46
C PHE A 118 21.14 11.39 23.66
N PHE A 119 20.51 10.66 24.59
CA PHE A 119 21.19 10.10 25.76
C PHE A 119 22.20 9.02 25.39
N ALA A 120 21.85 8.14 24.44
CA ALA A 120 22.76 7.13 23.90
C ALA A 120 23.99 7.78 23.27
N ALA A 121 23.80 8.80 22.42
CA ALA A 121 24.89 9.53 21.78
C ALA A 121 25.81 10.24 22.80
N LYS A 122 25.24 10.83 23.86
CA LYS A 122 26.02 11.49 24.91
C LYS A 122 26.86 10.50 25.73
N ARG A 123 26.39 9.25 25.90
CA ARG A 123 27.07 8.19 26.64
C ARG A 123 27.51 7.06 25.72
N TYR A 124 28.13 7.43 24.61
CA TYR A 124 28.64 6.50 23.61
C TYR A 124 29.51 5.40 24.25
N GLY A 125 29.28 4.15 23.86
CA GLY A 125 29.99 2.97 24.39
C GLY A 125 29.52 2.50 25.77
N SER A 126 28.54 3.16 26.39
CA SER A 126 27.97 2.73 27.68
C SER A 126 26.89 1.65 27.52
N ALA A 127 26.49 1.04 28.64
CA ALA A 127 25.36 0.11 28.65
C ALA A 127 24.03 0.74 28.18
N ALA A 128 23.85 2.05 28.38
CA ALA A 128 22.66 2.77 27.92
C ALA A 128 22.64 2.93 26.38
N ASP A 129 23.81 3.12 25.77
CA ASP A 129 23.96 3.16 24.32
C ASP A 129 23.66 1.78 23.70
N HIS A 130 24.34 0.73 24.17
CA HIS A 130 24.12 -0.64 23.72
C HIS A 130 22.66 -1.10 23.94
N GLY A 131 22.07 -0.79 25.10
CA GLY A 131 20.68 -1.12 25.40
C GLY A 131 19.69 -0.45 24.46
N SER A 132 19.92 0.83 24.11
CA SER A 132 19.08 1.57 23.16
C SER A 132 19.20 1.00 21.74
N LEU A 133 20.42 0.58 21.37
CA LEU A 133 20.70 -0.06 20.08
C LEU A 133 19.98 -1.41 19.96
N VAL A 134 20.09 -2.26 20.98
CA VAL A 134 19.40 -3.56 21.03
C VAL A 134 17.88 -3.38 20.99
N ALA A 135 17.32 -2.47 21.80
CA ALA A 135 15.88 -2.20 21.80
C ALA A 135 15.39 -1.72 20.43
N SER A 136 16.14 -0.82 19.77
CA SER A 136 15.83 -0.36 18.42
C SER A 136 15.89 -1.50 17.40
N LEU A 137 16.90 -2.36 17.52
CA LEU A 137 17.07 -3.51 16.63
C LEU A 137 15.88 -4.47 16.76
N ILE A 138 15.44 -4.77 17.98
CA ILE A 138 14.28 -5.61 18.23
C ILE A 138 13.03 -5.00 17.60
N GLY A 139 12.79 -3.70 17.82
CA GLY A 139 11.62 -3.01 17.27
C GLY A 139 11.58 -3.00 15.73
N ILE A 140 12.73 -2.84 15.08
CA ILE A 140 12.83 -2.83 13.61
C ILE A 140 12.78 -4.25 13.03
N SER A 141 13.30 -5.24 13.75
CA SER A 141 13.46 -6.61 13.25
C SER A 141 12.21 -7.47 13.45
N ILE A 142 11.33 -7.12 14.40
CA ILE A 142 10.07 -7.85 14.58
C ILE A 142 9.13 -7.54 13.41
N PRO A 143 8.64 -8.56 12.68
CA PRO A 143 7.68 -8.34 11.62
C PRO A 143 6.38 -7.75 12.16
N VAL A 144 5.84 -6.74 11.45
CA VAL A 144 4.61 -6.05 11.86
C VAL A 144 3.43 -7.01 12.03
N PHE A 145 3.30 -8.03 11.16
CA PHE A 145 2.24 -9.02 11.27
C PHE A 145 2.35 -9.87 12.56
N PHE A 146 3.57 -10.13 13.04
CA PHE A 146 3.78 -10.91 14.26
C PHE A 146 3.38 -10.09 15.49
N LEU A 147 3.76 -8.81 15.51
CA LEU A 147 3.31 -7.85 16.53
C LEU A 147 1.78 -7.74 16.58
N ALA A 148 1.12 -7.73 15.43
CA ALA A 148 -0.34 -7.65 15.34
C ALA A 148 -1.07 -8.91 15.85
N ILE A 149 -0.41 -10.07 15.91
CA ILE A 149 -0.97 -11.31 16.50
C ILE A 149 -0.79 -11.31 18.03
N LEU A 150 0.24 -10.63 18.53
CA LEU A 150 0.62 -10.62 19.93
C LEU A 150 -0.15 -9.58 20.77
N LEU A 151 -0.63 -8.52 20.11
CA LEU A 151 -1.48 -7.45 20.66
C LEU A 151 -2.96 -7.75 20.44
#